data_AF-A0A9X2CY66-F1
#
_entry.id   AF-A0A9X2CY66-F1
#
_cell.length_a   1.000
_cell.length_b   1.000
_cell.length_c   1.000
_cell.angle_alpha   90.00
_cell.angle_beta   90.00
_cell.angle_gamma   90.00
#
_symmetry.space_group_name_H-M   'P 1'
#
loop_
_entity.id
_entity.type
_entity.pdbx_description
1 polymer ?
#
loop_
_entity_poly.entity_id
_entity_poly.type
_entity_poly.pdbx_seq_one_letter_code
_entity_poly.pdbx_strand_id
1 'polypeptide(L)'
;VMSEIATNTQPVGTLYRSGIGVGHLSPVRPGTAGTVSRQAGMDMVGIPILESATHAHHPTGSMWAIPRNNTKHPEKAMEFLNLMFVNEELVNLFNWGIEGEHYVKGADNVISYPDGIDASNTGYNVNTPHLWGNSFLTYVMDDEDPNLWNDLQEFNENAHQSNAVGFIFDPSPVDTELTALTNVRNEFVVGLESGAVDPERALPEFIQRLKDAGIDKYMEEKQRQLDEWAENHQ
;
A
#
# COMPACT_ATOMS: atom_id res chain seq x y z
N VAL A 1 -7.82 24.33 3.54
CA VAL A 1 -6.80 23.60 2.75
C VAL A 1 -5.45 24.24 3.04
N MET A 2 -4.43 23.45 3.37
CA MET A 2 -3.07 23.96 3.63
C MET A 2 -2.54 24.68 2.38
N SER A 3 -2.05 25.91 2.53
CA SER A 3 -1.68 26.77 1.39
C SER A 3 -0.51 26.23 0.56
N GLU A 4 0.34 25.40 1.15
CA GLU A 4 1.52 24.78 0.50
C GLU A 4 1.29 23.30 0.17
N ILE A 5 0.04 22.82 0.18
CA ILE A 5 -0.24 21.39 -0.03
C ILE A 5 0.26 20.87 -1.37
N ALA A 6 0.32 21.73 -2.38
CA ALA A 6 0.82 21.37 -3.71
C ALA A 6 2.34 21.12 -3.76
N THR A 7 3.10 21.61 -2.77
CA THR A 7 4.56 21.51 -2.72
C THR A 7 5.08 20.78 -1.48
N ASN A 8 4.17 20.33 -0.60
CA ASN A 8 4.54 19.68 0.64
C ASN A 8 4.94 18.22 0.40
N THR A 9 6.17 17.88 0.80
CA THR A 9 6.73 16.52 0.70
C THR A 9 6.92 15.85 2.06
N GLN A 10 6.44 16.48 3.14
CA GLN A 10 6.55 15.93 4.49
C GLN A 10 5.64 14.71 4.65
N PRO A 11 6.13 13.65 5.33
CA PRO A 11 5.29 12.50 5.67
C PRO A 11 4.06 12.93 6.49
N VAL A 12 2.93 12.26 6.26
CA VAL A 12 1.64 12.58 6.90
C VAL A 12 1.75 12.55 8.44
N GLY A 13 2.49 11.59 9.01
CA GLY A 13 2.74 11.54 10.46
C GLY A 13 3.43 12.80 11.03
N THR A 14 4.28 13.46 10.25
CA THR A 14 4.91 14.73 10.65
C THR A 14 3.93 15.89 10.61
N LEU A 15 3.00 15.89 9.65
CA LEU A 15 1.93 16.89 9.59
C LEU A 15 0.99 16.79 10.80
N TYR A 16 0.71 15.57 11.27
CA TYR A 16 -0.06 15.36 12.49
C TYR A 16 0.67 15.85 13.73
N ARG A 17 1.92 15.41 13.94
CA ARG A 17 2.72 15.81 15.11
C ARG A 17 2.96 17.33 15.19
N SER A 18 3.00 18.02 14.07
CA SER A 18 3.14 19.48 14.01
C SER A 18 1.82 20.24 14.20
N GLY A 19 0.69 19.55 14.33
CA GLY A 19 -0.64 20.16 14.48
C GLY A 19 -1.19 20.79 13.20
N ILE A 20 -0.60 20.47 12.05
CA ILE A 20 -0.97 21.05 10.74
C ILE A 20 -2.03 20.18 10.04
N GLY A 21 -2.00 18.86 10.24
CA GLY A 21 -2.96 17.91 9.67
C GLY A 21 -4.02 17.44 10.68
N VAL A 22 -5.23 17.14 10.19
CA VAL A 22 -6.33 16.56 11.00
C VAL A 22 -6.97 15.31 10.37
N GLY A 23 -6.65 15.00 9.10
CA GLY A 23 -7.16 13.84 8.38
C GLY A 23 -6.55 13.76 6.98
N HIS A 24 -6.59 12.58 6.37
CA HIS A 24 -6.22 12.37 4.96
C HIS A 24 -7.06 11.22 4.37
N LEU A 25 -7.19 11.18 3.04
CA LEU A 25 -7.78 10.05 2.33
C LEU A 25 -6.70 8.98 2.13
N SER A 26 -7.06 7.73 2.40
CA SER A 26 -6.15 6.59 2.27
C SER A 26 -6.95 5.30 2.06
N PRO A 27 -6.39 4.29 1.39
CA PRO A 27 -6.94 2.94 1.44
C PRO A 27 -7.04 2.44 2.88
N VAL A 28 -8.20 1.93 3.27
CA VAL A 28 -8.44 1.43 4.63
C VAL A 28 -8.64 -0.09 4.59
N ARG A 29 -7.96 -0.78 5.51
CA ARG A 29 -8.17 -2.18 5.86
C ARG A 29 -8.13 -2.31 7.39
N PRO A 30 -8.56 -3.44 7.98
CA PRO A 30 -8.29 -3.73 9.38
C PRO A 30 -6.81 -3.47 9.74
N GLY A 31 -6.56 -2.78 10.86
CA GLY A 31 -5.21 -2.38 11.31
C GLY A 31 -4.66 -1.06 10.74
N THR A 32 -5.25 -0.47 9.69
CA THR A 32 -4.78 0.82 9.15
C THR A 32 -4.83 1.94 10.19
N ALA A 33 -5.91 2.02 10.99
CA ALA A 33 -6.07 3.07 11.99
C ALA A 33 -5.00 3.01 13.10
N GLY A 34 -4.66 1.81 13.59
CA GLY A 34 -3.58 1.61 14.57
C GLY A 34 -2.22 2.04 14.02
N THR A 35 -1.91 1.62 12.79
CA THR A 35 -0.68 2.04 12.09
C THR A 35 -0.58 3.56 11.95
N VAL A 36 -1.66 4.22 11.52
CA VAL A 36 -1.67 5.68 11.37
C VAL A 36 -1.60 6.39 12.73
N SER A 37 -2.24 5.85 13.77
CA SER A 37 -2.17 6.39 15.12
C SER A 37 -0.74 6.40 15.66
N ARG A 38 0.00 5.27 15.51
CA ARG A 38 1.43 5.20 15.85
C ARG A 38 2.27 6.21 15.07
N GLN A 39 2.02 6.33 13.76
CA GLN A 39 2.73 7.29 12.93
C GLN A 39 2.39 8.75 13.27
N ALA A 40 1.18 9.03 13.77
CA ALA A 40 0.72 10.36 14.12
C ALA A 40 1.11 10.76 15.56
N GLY A 41 1.34 9.78 16.44
CA GLY A 41 1.53 10.00 17.88
C GLY A 41 0.26 10.48 18.59
N MET A 42 -0.91 10.18 18.01
CA MET A 42 -2.24 10.53 18.54
C MET A 42 -3.27 9.52 18.03
N ASP A 43 -4.41 9.41 18.71
CA ASP A 43 -5.48 8.51 18.31
C ASP A 43 -6.11 8.95 16.98
N MET A 44 -6.12 8.03 16.01
CA MET A 44 -6.68 8.23 14.68
C MET A 44 -7.76 7.18 14.41
N VAL A 45 -8.85 7.59 13.76
CA VAL A 45 -9.96 6.70 13.39
C VAL A 45 -10.09 6.64 11.88
N GLY A 46 -10.25 5.43 11.32
CA GLY A 46 -10.58 5.23 9.92
C GLY A 46 -12.09 5.23 9.70
N ILE A 47 -12.58 6.01 8.75
CA ILE A 47 -14.00 6.03 8.34
C ILE A 47 -14.10 5.48 6.92
N PRO A 48 -14.66 4.28 6.69
CA PRO A 48 -14.87 3.75 5.36
C PRO A 48 -15.96 4.56 4.66
N ILE A 49 -15.64 5.10 3.48
CA ILE A 49 -16.57 5.87 2.63
C ILE A 49 -16.99 5.11 1.36
N LEU A 50 -16.35 3.97 1.09
CA LEU A 50 -16.61 3.08 -0.04
C LEU A 50 -16.59 1.63 0.44
N GLU A 51 -17.25 0.75 -0.31
CA GLU A 51 -17.15 -0.70 -0.10
C GLU A 51 -15.75 -1.22 -0.46
N SER A 52 -15.35 -2.30 0.21
CA SER A 52 -14.06 -2.95 0.01
C SER A 52 -14.03 -3.70 -1.32
N ALA A 53 -13.01 -3.43 -2.14
CA ALA A 53 -12.85 -4.05 -3.45
C ALA A 53 -11.39 -4.45 -3.71
N THR A 54 -11.23 -5.56 -4.42
CA THR A 54 -9.95 -6.03 -4.97
C THR A 54 -9.88 -5.69 -6.44
N HIS A 55 -8.92 -4.84 -6.82
CA HIS A 55 -8.70 -4.44 -8.21
C HIS A 55 -7.67 -5.33 -8.91
N ALA A 56 -7.57 -5.17 -10.25
CA ALA A 56 -6.78 -6.03 -11.15
C ALA A 56 -5.40 -6.43 -10.63
N HIS A 57 -4.67 -5.48 -10.05
CA HIS A 57 -3.26 -5.59 -9.68
C HIS A 57 -3.00 -5.69 -8.17
N HIS A 58 -4.04 -5.66 -7.31
CA HIS A 58 -3.86 -5.75 -5.86
C HIS A 58 -3.04 -6.99 -5.43
N PRO A 59 -3.27 -8.20 -5.98
CA PRO A 59 -2.49 -9.38 -5.60
C PRO A 59 -0.99 -9.30 -5.95
N THR A 60 -0.61 -8.39 -6.84
CA THR A 60 0.78 -8.24 -7.32
C THR A 60 1.52 -7.06 -6.68
N GLY A 61 0.93 -6.37 -5.70
CA GLY A 61 1.47 -5.12 -5.14
C GLY A 61 2.74 -5.27 -4.29
N SER A 62 3.07 -6.48 -3.81
CA SER A 62 4.26 -6.72 -2.98
C SER A 62 4.85 -8.09 -3.30
N MET A 63 5.48 -8.20 -4.47
CA MET A 63 6.12 -9.43 -4.92
C MET A 63 7.63 -9.40 -4.71
N TRP A 64 8.18 -10.54 -4.30
CA TRP A 64 9.62 -10.78 -4.33
C TRP A 64 10.03 -11.45 -5.63
N ALA A 65 11.19 -11.06 -6.17
CA ALA A 65 11.72 -11.60 -7.41
C ALA A 65 13.13 -12.17 -7.21
N ILE A 66 13.43 -13.27 -7.89
CA ILE A 66 14.78 -13.84 -7.96
C ILE A 66 15.42 -13.37 -9.27
N PRO A 67 16.56 -12.63 -9.23
CA PRO A 67 17.20 -12.14 -10.44
C PRO A 67 17.63 -13.29 -11.36
N ARG A 68 17.15 -13.28 -12.62
CA ARG A 68 17.39 -14.34 -13.60
C ARG A 68 18.89 -14.60 -13.89
N ASN A 69 19.68 -13.55 -14.08
CA ASN A 69 21.02 -13.67 -14.66
C ASN A 69 22.16 -13.67 -13.64
N ASN A 70 21.90 -13.29 -12.38
CA ASN A 70 22.94 -13.01 -11.38
C ASN A 70 22.76 -13.76 -10.05
N THR A 71 21.75 -14.63 -9.93
CA THR A 71 21.61 -15.51 -8.76
C THR A 71 22.47 -16.76 -8.94
N LYS A 72 23.30 -17.07 -7.94
CA LYS A 72 24.12 -18.29 -7.94
C LYS A 72 23.34 -19.51 -7.45
N HIS A 73 22.26 -19.29 -6.71
CA HIS A 73 21.49 -20.34 -6.03
C HIS A 73 19.98 -20.03 -6.07
N PRO A 74 19.33 -20.07 -7.25
CA PRO A 74 17.92 -19.76 -7.38
C PRO A 74 17.03 -20.68 -6.55
N GLU A 75 17.37 -21.96 -6.46
CA GLU A 75 16.61 -22.95 -5.68
C GLU A 75 16.66 -22.63 -4.19
N LYS A 76 17.85 -22.27 -3.67
CA LYS A 76 18.02 -21.89 -2.26
C LYS A 76 17.36 -20.55 -1.94
N ALA A 77 17.39 -19.60 -2.87
CA ALA A 77 16.63 -18.37 -2.71
C ALA A 77 15.13 -18.68 -2.59
N MET A 78 14.58 -19.55 -3.45
CA MET A 78 13.18 -19.96 -3.36
C MET A 78 12.86 -20.71 -2.05
N GLU A 79 13.74 -21.62 -1.60
CA GLU A 79 13.58 -22.28 -0.29
C GLU A 79 13.48 -21.24 0.84
N PHE A 80 14.34 -20.22 0.85
CA PHE A 80 14.30 -19.15 1.84
C PHE A 80 13.02 -18.30 1.74
N LEU A 81 12.61 -17.92 0.52
CA LEU A 81 11.35 -17.19 0.34
C LEU A 81 10.18 -18.02 0.86
N ASN A 82 10.12 -19.32 0.58
CA ASN A 82 9.10 -20.20 1.13
C ASN A 82 9.10 -20.21 2.66
N LEU A 83 10.26 -20.25 3.31
CA LEU A 83 10.34 -20.18 4.79
C LEU A 83 9.68 -18.92 5.35
N MET A 84 9.82 -17.77 4.69
CA MET A 84 9.16 -16.52 5.12
C MET A 84 7.62 -16.61 5.11
N PHE A 85 7.02 -17.57 4.39
CA PHE A 85 5.57 -17.74 4.31
C PHE A 85 5.02 -18.85 5.22
N VAL A 86 5.88 -19.70 5.79
CA VAL A 86 5.46 -20.88 6.58
C VAL A 86 6.11 -20.99 7.95
N ASN A 87 7.20 -20.25 8.22
CA ASN A 87 7.92 -20.29 9.47
C ASN A 87 7.64 -19.03 10.31
N GLU A 88 6.87 -19.20 11.37
CA GLU A 88 6.44 -18.13 12.30
C GLU A 88 7.63 -17.43 13.00
N GLU A 89 8.65 -18.18 13.42
CA GLU A 89 9.81 -17.62 14.10
C GLU A 89 10.60 -16.70 13.16
N LEU A 90 10.85 -17.16 11.92
CA LEU A 90 11.60 -16.41 10.94
C LEU A 90 10.88 -15.14 10.50
N VAL A 91 9.58 -15.22 10.22
CA VAL A 91 8.81 -14.05 9.80
C VAL A 91 8.71 -13.02 10.93
N ASN A 92 8.55 -13.45 12.20
CA ASN A 92 8.52 -12.53 13.33
C ASN A 92 9.89 -11.93 13.65
N LEU A 93 10.99 -12.66 13.42
CA LEU A 93 12.34 -12.10 13.52
C LEU A 93 12.53 -10.90 12.57
N PHE A 94 12.04 -11.01 11.33
CA PHE A 94 12.13 -9.92 10.35
C PHE A 94 11.15 -8.77 10.62
N ASN A 95 10.03 -9.04 11.27
CA ASN A 95 9.01 -8.02 11.51
C ASN A 95 9.23 -7.26 12.82
N TRP A 96 9.65 -7.97 13.86
CA TRP A 96 9.69 -7.46 15.24
C TRP A 96 11.09 -7.50 15.85
N GLY A 97 12.05 -8.19 15.23
CA GLY A 97 13.40 -8.32 15.73
C GLY A 97 13.55 -9.44 16.76
N ILE A 98 14.42 -9.22 17.73
CA ILE A 98 14.80 -10.20 18.76
C ILE A 98 13.94 -9.99 20.02
N GLU A 99 13.30 -11.06 20.51
CA GLU A 99 12.54 -11.06 21.77
C GLU A 99 13.45 -10.72 22.97
N GLY A 100 12.95 -9.88 23.87
CA GLY A 100 13.67 -9.37 25.04
C GLY A 100 14.55 -8.14 24.76
N GLU A 101 14.87 -7.87 23.49
CA GLU A 101 15.61 -6.67 23.07
C GLU A 101 14.71 -5.67 22.37
N HIS A 102 13.91 -6.13 21.40
CA HIS A 102 13.10 -5.28 20.54
C HIS A 102 11.62 -5.31 20.90
N TYR A 103 11.13 -6.48 21.37
CA TYR A 103 9.76 -6.69 21.85
C TYR A 103 9.75 -7.70 23.00
N VAL A 104 8.66 -7.77 23.75
CA VAL A 104 8.37 -8.87 24.71
C VAL A 104 7.03 -9.52 24.34
N LYS A 105 6.93 -10.84 24.52
CA LYS A 105 5.73 -11.59 24.17
C LYS A 105 4.73 -11.64 25.34
N GLY A 106 3.49 -11.26 25.05
CA GLY A 106 2.34 -11.38 25.93
C GLY A 106 1.52 -12.65 25.66
N ALA A 107 0.24 -12.61 26.02
CA ALA A 107 -0.71 -13.67 25.71
C ALA A 107 -1.17 -13.60 24.24
N ASP A 108 -1.62 -14.73 23.69
CA ASP A 108 -2.32 -14.80 22.40
C ASP A 108 -1.59 -14.12 21.22
N ASN A 109 -0.26 -14.25 21.17
CA ASN A 109 0.59 -13.67 20.13
C ASN A 109 0.55 -12.13 20.05
N VAL A 110 0.13 -11.48 21.14
CA VAL A 110 0.27 -10.03 21.33
C VAL A 110 1.67 -9.72 21.88
N ILE A 111 2.30 -8.67 21.37
CA ILE A 111 3.63 -8.21 21.77
C ILE A 111 3.60 -6.74 22.19
N SER A 112 4.53 -6.36 23.06
CA SER A 112 4.73 -4.96 23.45
C SER A 112 6.21 -4.61 23.41
N TYR A 113 6.55 -3.32 23.48
CA TYR A 113 7.94 -2.92 23.69
C TYR A 113 8.42 -3.29 25.11
N PRO A 114 9.71 -3.59 25.31
CA PRO A 114 10.30 -3.70 26.65
C PRO A 114 10.23 -2.38 27.43
N ASP A 115 10.39 -2.44 28.75
CA ASP A 115 10.39 -1.25 29.61
C ASP A 115 11.45 -0.21 29.17
N GLY A 116 10.99 1.03 28.94
CA GLY A 116 11.85 2.14 28.50
C GLY A 116 12.22 2.11 27.01
N ILE A 117 11.71 1.12 26.26
CA ILE A 117 11.85 1.03 24.81
C ILE A 117 10.54 1.44 24.14
N ASP A 118 10.65 2.12 23.01
CA ASP A 118 9.54 2.49 22.14
C ASP A 118 9.97 2.48 20.66
N ALA A 119 9.03 2.82 19.79
CA ALA A 119 9.23 2.91 18.35
C ALA A 119 10.39 3.85 17.92
N SER A 120 10.79 4.81 18.75
CA SER A 120 11.84 5.79 18.47
C SER A 120 13.25 5.33 18.88
N ASN A 121 13.37 4.37 19.80
CA ASN A 121 14.66 3.97 20.38
C ASN A 121 14.95 2.45 20.35
N THR A 122 14.01 1.61 19.88
CA THR A 122 14.15 0.14 19.81
C THR A 122 15.32 -0.35 18.95
N GLY A 123 15.85 0.47 18.02
CA GLY A 123 16.95 0.09 17.14
C GLY A 123 16.56 -0.85 15.99
N TYR A 124 15.41 -1.53 16.09
CA TYR A 124 14.79 -2.31 15.03
C TYR A 124 13.31 -1.97 14.90
N ASN A 125 13.00 -0.96 14.09
CA ASN A 125 11.63 -0.59 13.77
C ASN A 125 11.42 -0.59 12.26
N VAL A 126 10.91 -1.69 11.75
CA VAL A 126 10.64 -1.88 10.32
C VAL A 126 9.45 -1.03 9.85
N ASN A 127 8.49 -0.74 10.74
CA ASN A 127 7.30 0.09 10.51
C ASN A 127 6.47 -0.30 9.25
N THR A 128 6.71 -1.49 8.70
CA THR A 128 6.12 -2.00 7.45
C THR A 128 6.00 -3.53 7.48
N PRO A 129 5.37 -4.12 8.52
CA PRO A 129 5.44 -5.57 8.72
C PRO A 129 4.76 -6.40 7.60
N HIS A 130 3.87 -5.77 6.83
CA HIS A 130 3.23 -6.38 5.67
C HIS A 130 4.17 -6.66 4.48
N LEU A 131 5.40 -6.13 4.49
CA LEU A 131 6.38 -6.37 3.42
C LEU A 131 7.13 -7.70 3.56
N TRP A 132 7.08 -8.32 4.75
CA TRP A 132 7.88 -9.49 5.06
C TRP A 132 7.02 -10.74 5.21
N GLY A 133 7.02 -11.57 4.16
CA GLY A 133 6.45 -12.91 4.19
C GLY A 133 4.94 -12.94 4.41
N ASN A 134 4.47 -13.99 5.08
CA ASN A 134 3.05 -14.16 5.38
C ASN A 134 2.65 -13.39 6.65
N SER A 135 1.90 -12.29 6.49
CA SER A 135 1.48 -11.46 7.63
C SER A 135 0.58 -12.19 8.63
N PHE A 136 -0.19 -13.20 8.20
CA PHE A 136 -1.05 -13.99 9.08
C PHE A 136 -0.29 -14.82 10.12
N LEU A 137 1.04 -14.95 9.97
CA LEU A 137 1.91 -15.61 10.94
C LEU A 137 2.58 -14.61 11.90
N THR A 138 2.35 -13.31 11.75
CA THR A 138 3.06 -12.31 12.55
C THR A 138 2.31 -12.00 13.86
N TYR A 139 3.05 -11.63 14.89
CA TYR A 139 2.50 -11.10 16.13
C TYR A 139 1.81 -9.75 15.91
N VAL A 140 0.97 -9.36 16.87
CA VAL A 140 0.21 -8.11 16.85
C VAL A 140 0.69 -7.23 18.00
N MET A 141 0.88 -5.93 17.77
CA MET A 141 1.25 -5.02 18.85
C MET A 141 0.09 -4.84 19.83
N ASP A 142 0.39 -4.58 21.10
CA ASP A 142 -0.59 -4.41 22.19
C ASP A 142 -1.51 -3.19 22.04
N ASP A 143 -1.20 -2.29 21.12
CA ASP A 143 -2.03 -1.16 20.70
C ASP A 143 -2.93 -1.46 19.48
N GLU A 144 -2.93 -2.70 18.99
CA GLU A 144 -3.78 -3.18 17.90
C GLU A 144 -4.82 -4.19 18.40
N ASP A 145 -5.83 -4.46 17.56
CA ASP A 145 -6.83 -5.48 17.87
C ASP A 145 -6.17 -6.87 17.82
N PRO A 146 -6.20 -7.67 18.90
CA PRO A 146 -5.65 -9.02 18.89
C PRO A 146 -6.30 -9.95 17.86
N ASN A 147 -7.53 -9.63 17.39
CA ASN A 147 -8.21 -10.35 16.31
C ASN A 147 -7.88 -9.84 14.91
N LEU A 148 -6.93 -8.91 14.75
CA LEU A 148 -6.57 -8.26 13.48
C LEU A 148 -6.50 -9.22 12.29
N TRP A 149 -5.86 -10.37 12.46
CA TRP A 149 -5.69 -11.33 11.37
C TRP A 149 -6.97 -12.06 10.99
N ASN A 150 -7.85 -12.36 11.96
CA ASN A 150 -9.17 -12.92 11.67
C ASN A 150 -10.04 -11.90 10.93
N ASP A 151 -10.04 -10.64 11.41
CA ASP A 151 -10.78 -9.55 10.77
C ASP A 151 -10.26 -9.28 9.35
N LEU A 152 -8.94 -9.34 9.15
CA LEU A 152 -8.34 -9.18 7.83
C LEU A 152 -8.68 -10.34 6.90
N GLN A 153 -8.75 -11.58 7.42
CA GLN A 153 -9.19 -12.73 6.63
C GLN A 153 -10.64 -12.56 6.19
N GLU A 154 -11.55 -12.24 7.12
CA GLU A 154 -12.96 -12.00 6.81
C GLU A 154 -13.13 -10.84 5.83
N PHE A 155 -12.38 -9.75 6.02
CA PHE A 155 -12.36 -8.62 5.10
C PHE A 155 -11.94 -9.03 3.69
N ASN A 156 -10.88 -9.85 3.56
CA ASN A 156 -10.39 -10.31 2.26
C ASN A 156 -11.37 -11.27 1.58
N GLU A 157 -12.00 -12.18 2.33
CA GLU A 157 -12.97 -13.15 1.82
C GLU A 157 -14.27 -12.48 1.34
N ASN A 158 -14.65 -11.36 1.95
CA ASN A 158 -15.87 -10.62 1.60
C ASN A 158 -15.64 -9.44 0.65
N ALA A 159 -14.38 -9.12 0.30
CA ALA A 159 -14.08 -8.04 -0.61
C ALA A 159 -14.63 -8.32 -2.02
N HIS A 160 -15.27 -7.32 -2.64
CA HIS A 160 -15.71 -7.46 -4.03
C HIS A 160 -14.50 -7.69 -4.93
N GLN A 161 -14.46 -8.84 -5.61
CA GLN A 161 -13.41 -9.14 -6.58
C GLN A 161 -13.73 -8.54 -7.96
N SER A 162 -12.81 -7.75 -8.53
CA SER A 162 -12.98 -7.26 -9.90
C SER A 162 -12.95 -8.41 -10.91
N ASN A 163 -13.77 -8.31 -11.97
CA ASN A 163 -13.71 -9.24 -13.11
C ASN A 163 -12.36 -9.20 -13.84
N ALA A 164 -11.55 -8.16 -13.62
CA ALA A 164 -10.22 -8.00 -14.20
C ALA A 164 -9.08 -8.41 -13.24
N VAL A 165 -9.35 -9.13 -12.14
CA VAL A 165 -8.28 -9.60 -11.23
C VAL A 165 -7.28 -10.49 -11.97
N GLY A 166 -6.00 -10.12 -11.92
CA GLY A 166 -4.92 -10.78 -12.64
C GLY A 166 -4.58 -10.15 -14.00
N PHE A 167 -5.39 -9.22 -14.51
CA PHE A 167 -5.04 -8.48 -15.71
C PHE A 167 -3.89 -7.50 -15.44
N ILE A 168 -2.81 -7.63 -16.21
CA ILE A 168 -1.66 -6.73 -16.18
C ILE A 168 -1.55 -6.10 -17.58
N PHE A 169 -1.72 -4.79 -17.64
CA PHE A 169 -1.58 -4.03 -18.87
C PHE A 169 -0.10 -3.90 -19.27
N ASP A 170 0.21 -4.20 -20.54
CA ASP A 170 1.51 -3.90 -21.16
C ASP A 170 1.44 -2.53 -21.86
N PRO A 171 2.08 -1.49 -21.31
CA PRO A 171 2.06 -0.17 -21.90
C PRO A 171 3.03 -0.02 -23.08
N SER A 172 3.88 -1.01 -23.37
CA SER A 172 4.94 -0.90 -24.40
C SER A 172 4.44 -0.41 -25.77
N PRO A 173 3.24 -0.81 -26.27
CA PRO A 173 2.69 -0.31 -27.54
C PRO A 173 2.30 1.18 -27.52
N VAL A 174 2.14 1.77 -26.34
CA VAL A 174 1.67 3.16 -26.11
C VAL A 174 2.58 3.92 -25.13
N ASP A 175 3.87 3.59 -25.10
CA ASP A 175 4.86 4.15 -24.16
C ASP A 175 5.03 5.68 -24.32
N THR A 176 4.90 6.17 -25.56
CA THR A 176 4.94 7.62 -25.85
C THR A 176 3.75 8.34 -25.23
N GLU A 177 2.54 7.79 -25.38
CA GLU A 177 1.32 8.31 -24.77
C GLU A 177 1.41 8.22 -23.24
N LEU A 178 1.88 7.11 -22.68
CA LEU A 178 2.09 6.96 -21.23
C LEU A 178 2.97 8.08 -20.67
N THR A 179 4.08 8.38 -21.35
CA THR A 179 4.99 9.47 -20.94
C THR A 179 4.28 10.83 -20.98
N ALA A 180 3.58 11.14 -22.07
CA ALA A 180 2.86 12.40 -22.21
C ALA A 180 1.74 12.56 -21.16
N LEU A 181 0.95 11.50 -20.95
CA LEU A 181 -0.13 11.45 -19.95
C LEU A 181 0.42 11.61 -18.52
N THR A 182 1.56 11.01 -18.22
CA THR A 182 2.22 11.13 -16.91
C THR A 182 2.61 12.59 -16.62
N ASN A 183 3.14 13.31 -17.61
CA ASN A 183 3.48 14.72 -17.45
C ASN A 183 2.22 15.57 -17.18
N VAL A 184 1.16 15.38 -17.97
CA VAL A 184 -0.12 16.08 -17.74
C VAL A 184 -0.68 15.75 -16.35
N ARG A 185 -0.64 14.48 -15.93
CA ARG A 185 -1.09 14.07 -14.59
C ARG A 185 -0.33 14.81 -13.49
N ASN A 186 0.99 14.88 -13.59
CA ASN A 186 1.85 15.51 -12.58
C ASN A 186 1.59 17.03 -12.44
N GLU A 187 1.16 17.69 -13.52
CA GLU A 187 0.84 19.12 -13.50
C GLU A 187 -0.51 19.43 -12.81
N PHE A 188 -1.52 18.56 -12.94
CA PHE A 188 -2.89 18.88 -12.55
C PHE A 188 -3.39 18.17 -11.28
N VAL A 189 -3.02 16.90 -11.07
CA VAL A 189 -3.69 16.04 -10.09
C VAL A 189 -3.56 16.57 -8.67
N VAL A 190 -2.38 17.03 -8.26
CA VAL A 190 -2.18 17.54 -6.90
C VAL A 190 -3.08 18.74 -6.62
N GLY A 191 -3.22 19.66 -7.57
CA GLY A 191 -4.11 20.82 -7.42
C GLY A 191 -5.58 20.41 -7.31
N LEU A 192 -6.03 19.50 -8.17
CA LEU A 192 -7.40 19.00 -8.23
C LEU A 192 -7.78 18.19 -6.97
N GLU A 193 -6.95 17.24 -6.56
CA GLU A 193 -7.24 16.34 -5.42
C GLU A 193 -7.13 17.05 -4.07
N SER A 194 -6.29 18.09 -3.97
CA SER A 194 -6.15 18.86 -2.72
C SER A 194 -7.20 19.97 -2.56
N GLY A 195 -7.98 20.27 -3.61
CA GLY A 195 -8.90 21.40 -3.63
C GLY A 195 -8.20 22.76 -3.68
N ALA A 196 -6.93 22.82 -4.11
CA ALA A 196 -6.16 24.05 -4.24
C ALA A 196 -6.53 24.87 -5.49
N VAL A 197 -7.22 24.26 -6.46
CA VAL A 197 -7.68 24.90 -7.70
C VAL A 197 -9.19 24.79 -7.85
N ASP A 198 -9.78 25.69 -8.64
CA ASP A 198 -11.19 25.64 -9.01
C ASP A 198 -11.44 24.50 -10.02
N PRO A 199 -12.19 23.44 -9.64
CA PRO A 199 -12.43 22.31 -10.52
C PRO A 199 -13.27 22.69 -11.75
N GLU A 200 -14.11 23.73 -11.70
CA GLU A 200 -14.91 24.15 -12.87
C GLU A 200 -14.03 24.66 -14.03
N ARG A 201 -12.79 25.05 -13.74
CA ARG A 201 -11.81 25.52 -14.73
C ARG A 201 -10.71 24.49 -14.98
N ALA A 202 -10.11 23.98 -13.91
CA ALA A 202 -8.94 23.11 -14.01
C ALA A 202 -9.29 21.71 -14.54
N LEU A 203 -10.47 21.17 -14.22
CA LEU A 203 -10.86 19.83 -14.67
C LEU A 203 -11.12 19.77 -16.19
N PRO A 204 -11.87 20.70 -16.80
CA PRO A 204 -12.00 20.73 -18.27
C PRO A 204 -10.65 20.88 -18.99
N GLU A 205 -9.75 21.72 -18.48
CA GLU A 205 -8.41 21.89 -19.04
C GLU A 205 -7.59 20.59 -18.93
N PHE A 206 -7.60 19.95 -17.76
CA PHE A 206 -6.94 18.66 -17.56
C PHE A 206 -7.43 17.60 -18.54
N ILE A 207 -8.75 17.45 -18.70
CA ILE A 207 -9.34 16.49 -19.62
C ILE A 207 -8.90 16.77 -21.06
N GLN A 208 -8.91 18.04 -21.48
CA GLN A 208 -8.46 18.40 -22.83
C GLN A 208 -6.98 18.07 -23.02
N ARG A 209 -6.13 18.38 -22.03
CA ARG A 209 -4.70 18.06 -22.11
C ARG A 209 -4.42 16.56 -22.12
N LEU A 210 -5.22 15.75 -21.43
CA LEU A 210 -5.13 14.29 -21.53
C LEU A 210 -5.49 13.80 -22.94
N LYS A 211 -6.52 14.39 -23.57
CA LYS A 211 -6.88 14.09 -24.97
C LYS A 211 -5.77 14.46 -25.94
N ASP A 212 -5.21 15.66 -25.80
CA ASP A 212 -4.09 16.12 -26.63
C ASP A 212 -2.84 15.25 -26.43
N ALA A 213 -2.67 14.66 -25.24
CA ALA A 213 -1.60 13.72 -24.92
C ALA A 213 -1.87 12.27 -25.37
N GLY A 214 -3.02 11.99 -26.00
CA GLY A 214 -3.33 10.68 -26.59
C GLY A 214 -4.02 9.69 -25.65
N ILE A 215 -4.79 10.15 -24.65
CA ILE A 215 -5.51 9.26 -23.72
C ILE A 215 -6.46 8.29 -24.45
N ASP A 216 -7.08 8.70 -25.54
CA ASP A 216 -8.03 7.86 -26.29
C ASP A 216 -7.32 6.61 -26.85
N LYS A 217 -6.15 6.80 -27.49
CA LYS A 217 -5.33 5.68 -28.00
C LYS A 217 -4.81 4.78 -26.87
N TYR A 218 -4.40 5.38 -25.75
CA TYR A 218 -3.97 4.62 -24.57
C TYR A 218 -5.11 3.74 -24.03
N MET A 219 -6.33 4.27 -23.98
CA MET A 219 -7.51 3.54 -23.52
C MET A 219 -7.96 2.47 -24.51
N GLU A 220 -7.89 2.72 -25.82
CA GLU A 220 -8.18 1.72 -26.86
C GLU A 220 -7.24 0.51 -26.74
N GLU A 221 -5.93 0.73 -26.59
CA GLU A 221 -4.98 -0.38 -26.43
C GLU A 221 -5.20 -1.14 -25.12
N LYS A 222 -5.49 -0.43 -24.02
CA LYS A 222 -5.82 -1.06 -22.75
C LYS A 222 -7.09 -1.90 -22.82
N GLN A 223 -8.12 -1.42 -23.53
CA GLN A 223 -9.35 -2.17 -23.76
C GLN A 223 -9.09 -3.42 -24.60
N ARG A 224 -8.33 -3.30 -25.70
CA ARG A 224 -7.95 -4.43 -26.55
C ARG A 224 -7.26 -5.55 -25.76
N GLN A 225 -6.28 -5.19 -24.93
CA GLN A 225 -5.57 -6.16 -24.09
C GLN A 225 -6.47 -6.78 -23.02
N LEU A 226 -7.39 -5.99 -22.44
CA LEU A 226 -8.34 -6.49 -21.45
C LEU A 226 -9.34 -7.49 -22.08
N ASP A 227 -9.84 -7.19 -23.29
CA ASP A 227 -10.75 -8.08 -24.02
C ASP A 227 -10.06 -9.40 -24.37
N GLU A 228 -8.83 -9.33 -24.90
CA GLU A 228 -8.01 -10.52 -25.19
C GLU A 228 -7.71 -11.34 -23.94
N TRP A 229 -7.42 -10.67 -22.81
CA TRP A 229 -7.21 -11.36 -21.54
C TRP A 229 -8.50 -12.05 -21.07
N ALA A 230 -9.64 -11.37 -21.13
CA ALA A 230 -10.93 -11.87 -20.67
C ALA A 230 -11.41 -13.10 -21.48
N GLU A 231 -11.17 -13.14 -22.78
CA GLU A 231 -11.48 -14.32 -23.63
C GLU A 231 -10.70 -15.58 -23.20
N ASN A 232 -9.50 -15.41 -22.62
CA ASN A 232 -8.62 -16.49 -22.22
C ASN A 232 -8.72 -16.89 -20.74
N HIS A 233 -9.50 -16.15 -19.94
CA HIS A 233 -9.57 -16.30 -18.47
C HIS A 233 -11.00 -16.37 -17.91
N GLN A 234 -12.01 -16.63 -18.77
CA GLN A 234 -13.35 -17.06 -18.38
C GLN A 234 -13.44 -18.59 -18.28
#